data_AF-A0A2J8L9Y0-F1
#
_entry.id   AF-A0A2J8L9Y0-F1
#
_cell.length_a   1.000
_cell.length_b   1.000
_cell.length_c   1.000
_cell.angle_alpha   90.00
_cell.angle_beta   90.00
_cell.angle_gamma   90.00
#
_symmetry.space_group_name_H-M   'P 1'
#
loop_
_entity.id
_entity.type
_entity.pdbx_description
1 polymer ?
#
loop_
_entity_poly.entity_id
_entity_poly.type
_entity_poly.pdbx_seq_one_letter_code
_entity_poly.pdbx_strand_id
1 'polypeptide(L)'
;MRKLAQIIDIQMRDNRDAQHALERDLEDKSSAQCIDEKCFNLRNTSDCISFFHGMEKIDGTISVPETWAKFSNDNIKHSQNMRANSVRLREEAEHLFETLSDQMWRQFTDTNLAFNARISEVTDVKNKLQTQLAKTLQEIFQAENTIMLLERSIIAKEGPLKVAQTRLECRTRRPNMELCRDIPQF
;
A
#
# COMPACT_ATOMS: atom_id res chain seq x y z
N MET A 1 4.82 -13.21 -0.20
CA MET A 1 3.63 -14.09 -0.13
C MET A 1 3.79 -15.37 -0.95
N ARG A 2 3.66 -15.39 -2.30
CA ARG A 2 3.75 -16.65 -3.09
C ARG A 2 5.06 -17.44 -2.90
N LYS A 3 6.21 -16.75 -2.90
CA LYS A 3 7.52 -17.38 -2.65
C LYS A 3 7.62 -17.94 -1.23
N LEU A 4 7.12 -17.22 -0.23
CA LEU A 4 7.13 -17.67 1.17
C LEU A 4 6.26 -18.92 1.35
N ALA A 5 5.06 -18.93 0.74
CA ALA A 5 4.18 -20.10 0.76
C ALA A 5 4.86 -21.35 0.15
N GLN A 6 5.55 -21.19 -0.98
CA GLN A 6 6.32 -22.29 -1.59
C GLN A 6 7.42 -22.81 -0.68
N ILE A 7 8.15 -21.92 0.01
CA ILE A 7 9.21 -22.32 0.95
C ILE A 7 8.62 -23.05 2.15
N ILE A 8 7.46 -22.60 2.67
CA ILE A 8 6.74 -23.27 3.77
C ILE A 8 6.29 -24.67 3.33
N ASP A 9 5.74 -24.83 2.13
CA ASP A 9 5.31 -26.13 1.62
C ASP A 9 6.47 -27.13 1.50
N ILE A 10 7.63 -26.66 1.04
CA ILE A 10 8.85 -27.49 0.99
C ILE A 10 9.28 -27.88 2.40
N GLN A 11 9.36 -26.92 3.34
CA GLN A 11 9.77 -27.20 4.71
C GLN A 11 8.81 -28.17 5.43
N MET A 12 7.50 -28.10 5.17
CA MET A 12 6.53 -29.05 5.70
C MET A 12 6.76 -30.48 5.19
N ARG A 13 7.12 -30.62 3.90
CA ARG A 13 7.49 -31.92 3.32
C ARG A 13 8.75 -32.47 3.97
N ASP A 14 9.80 -31.66 4.07
CA ASP A 14 11.07 -32.07 4.68
C ASP A 14 10.91 -32.48 6.14
N ASN A 15 10.07 -31.77 6.90
CA ASN A 15 9.72 -32.14 8.28
C ASN A 15 9.04 -33.52 8.35
N ARG A 16 8.13 -33.79 7.40
CA ARG A 16 7.39 -35.06 7.35
C ARG A 16 8.28 -36.22 6.94
N ASP A 17 9.19 -35.99 6.01
CA ASP A 17 10.19 -36.99 5.60
C ASP A 17 11.13 -37.34 6.76
N ALA A 18 11.59 -36.33 7.52
CA ALA A 18 12.39 -36.53 8.72
C ALA A 18 11.63 -37.26 9.83
N GLN A 19 10.33 -36.98 10.00
CA GLN A 19 9.46 -37.72 10.93
C GLN A 19 9.37 -39.19 10.54
N HIS A 20 9.05 -39.49 9.28
CA HIS A 20 8.94 -40.87 8.81
C HIS A 20 10.25 -41.64 8.92
N ALA A 21 11.40 -40.99 8.73
CA ALA A 21 12.70 -41.62 8.94
C ALA A 21 12.92 -42.05 10.41
N LEU A 22 12.53 -41.21 11.37
CA LEU A 22 12.61 -41.54 12.80
C LEU A 22 11.62 -42.63 13.21
N GLU A 23 10.40 -42.61 12.67
CA GLU A 23 9.37 -43.62 12.95
C GLU A 23 9.84 -45.02 12.53
N ARG A 24 10.40 -45.14 11.31
CA ARG A 24 10.97 -46.41 10.82
C ARG A 24 12.13 -46.89 11.68
N ASP A 25 13.09 -46.00 11.97
CA ASP A 25 14.25 -46.32 12.81
C ASP A 25 13.83 -46.76 14.24
N LEU A 26 12.74 -46.18 14.78
CA LEU A 26 12.16 -46.60 16.05
C LEU A 26 11.47 -47.97 15.98
N GLU A 27 10.76 -48.25 14.88
CA GLU A 27 10.10 -49.54 14.64
C GLU A 27 11.12 -50.68 14.53
N ASP A 28 12.20 -50.45 13.79
CA ASP A 28 13.31 -51.40 13.64
C ASP A 28 13.95 -51.70 15.00
N LYS A 29 14.20 -50.68 15.82
CA LYS A 29 14.75 -50.83 17.19
C LYS A 29 13.81 -51.58 18.12
N SER A 30 12.51 -51.30 18.03
CA SER A 30 11.49 -51.99 18.83
C SER A 30 11.40 -53.48 18.47
N SER A 31 11.50 -53.78 17.18
CA SER A 31 11.56 -55.15 16.67
C SER A 31 12.82 -55.88 17.14
N ALA A 32 13.99 -55.23 17.06
CA ALA A 32 15.25 -55.77 17.58
C ALA A 32 15.17 -56.05 19.08
N GLN A 33 14.63 -55.11 19.88
CA GLN A 33 14.44 -55.29 21.31
C GLN A 33 13.53 -56.49 21.65
N CYS A 34 12.45 -56.69 20.88
CA CYS A 34 11.56 -57.85 21.07
C CYS A 34 12.29 -59.18 20.81
N ILE A 35 13.18 -59.21 19.81
CA ILE A 35 14.03 -60.37 19.53
C ILE A 35 15.00 -60.60 20.69
N ASP A 36 15.70 -59.55 21.13
CA ASP A 36 16.67 -59.64 22.23
C ASP A 36 16.03 -60.07 23.55
N GLU A 37 14.82 -59.60 23.84
CA GLU A 37 14.06 -60.01 25.02
C GLU A 37 13.67 -61.50 24.96
N LYS A 38 13.26 -61.99 23.77
CA LYS A 38 13.02 -63.43 23.58
C LYS A 38 14.31 -64.23 23.80
N CYS A 39 15.43 -63.78 23.23
CA CYS A 39 16.74 -64.41 23.38
C CYS A 39 17.20 -64.45 24.85
N PHE A 40 17.04 -63.35 25.59
CA PHE A 40 17.37 -63.25 27.01
C PHE A 40 16.61 -64.27 27.87
N ASN A 41 15.38 -64.60 27.49
CA ASN A 41 14.53 -65.54 28.22
C ASN A 41 14.76 -67.02 27.87
N LEU A 42 15.63 -67.35 26.91
CA LEU A 42 15.94 -68.74 26.53
C LEU A 42 16.67 -69.49 27.65
N ARG A 43 16.35 -70.77 27.80
CA ARG A 43 16.99 -71.71 28.73
C ARG A 43 17.43 -72.96 27.98
N ASN A 44 18.36 -73.74 28.56
CA ASN A 44 18.81 -75.00 27.96
C ASN A 44 17.68 -76.04 27.76
N THR A 45 16.55 -75.85 28.44
CA THR A 45 15.36 -76.70 28.34
C THR A 45 14.25 -76.08 27.49
N SER A 46 14.52 -74.98 26.77
CA SER A 46 13.53 -74.34 25.91
C SER A 46 13.31 -75.14 24.63
N ASP A 47 12.05 -75.43 24.28
CA ASP A 47 11.70 -76.28 23.12
C ASP A 47 12.09 -75.70 21.75
N CYS A 48 12.43 -74.41 21.68
CA CYS A 48 12.75 -73.70 20.44
C CYS A 48 14.26 -73.61 20.12
N ILE A 49 15.13 -74.24 20.92
CA ILE A 49 16.58 -74.27 20.63
C ILE A 49 16.90 -75.37 19.62
N SER A 50 17.72 -75.06 18.61
CA SER A 50 18.08 -75.99 17.53
C SER A 50 19.41 -75.57 16.88
N PHE A 51 20.06 -76.51 16.18
CA PHE A 51 21.21 -76.18 15.35
C PHE A 51 20.75 -75.60 14.01
N PHE A 52 21.29 -74.44 13.63
CA PHE A 52 21.02 -73.77 12.36
C PHE A 52 22.29 -73.75 11.50
N HIS A 53 22.16 -74.06 10.21
CA HIS A 53 23.28 -74.09 9.28
C HIS A 53 23.68 -72.69 8.80
N GLY A 54 24.98 -72.39 8.72
CA GLY A 54 25.49 -71.14 8.15
C GLY A 54 25.58 -69.97 9.13
N MET A 55 25.26 -70.18 10.42
CA MET A 55 25.37 -69.15 11.47
C MET A 55 26.82 -68.74 11.75
N GLU A 56 27.77 -69.58 11.38
CA GLU A 56 29.21 -69.32 11.47
C GLU A 56 29.73 -68.34 10.40
N LYS A 57 28.92 -68.02 9.37
CA LYS A 57 29.30 -67.08 8.31
C LYS A 57 28.96 -65.66 8.75
N ILE A 58 29.98 -64.80 8.82
CA ILE A 58 29.81 -63.37 9.06
C ILE A 58 29.58 -62.68 7.72
N ASP A 59 28.44 -62.03 7.56
CA ASP A 59 28.15 -61.17 6.41
C ASP A 59 28.81 -59.80 6.61
N GLY A 60 29.75 -59.44 5.73
CA GLY A 60 30.45 -58.15 5.80
C GLY A 60 29.61 -56.94 5.40
N THR A 61 28.37 -57.14 4.94
CA THR A 61 27.45 -56.06 4.55
C THR A 61 26.53 -55.59 5.69
N ILE A 62 26.58 -56.24 6.86
CA ILE A 62 25.76 -55.89 8.02
C ILE A 62 26.35 -54.72 8.83
N SER A 63 25.49 -54.00 9.54
CA SER A 63 25.91 -52.90 10.40
C SER A 63 26.69 -53.41 11.63
N VAL A 64 27.74 -52.67 12.00
CA VAL A 64 28.42 -52.76 13.29
C VAL A 64 27.89 -51.71 14.26
N PRO A 65 28.09 -51.86 15.60
CA PRO A 65 27.56 -50.93 16.60
C PRO A 65 27.85 -49.45 16.30
N GLU A 66 29.04 -49.14 15.80
CA GLU A 66 29.44 -47.79 15.44
C GLU A 66 28.60 -47.24 14.28
N THR A 67 28.38 -48.05 13.24
CA THR A 67 27.57 -47.66 12.07
C THR A 67 26.08 -47.57 12.39
N TRP A 68 25.58 -48.44 13.27
CA TRP A 68 24.20 -48.41 13.77
C TRP A 68 23.93 -47.17 14.62
N ALA A 69 24.83 -46.87 15.56
CA ALA A 69 24.74 -45.67 16.40
C ALA A 69 24.83 -44.41 15.56
N LYS A 70 25.74 -44.38 14.57
CA LYS A 70 25.86 -43.29 13.63
C LYS A 70 24.58 -43.07 12.81
N PHE A 71 23.98 -44.12 12.25
CA PHE A 71 22.74 -44.03 11.49
C PHE A 71 21.61 -43.38 12.32
N SER A 72 21.42 -43.85 13.55
CA SER A 72 20.45 -43.28 14.48
C SER A 72 20.73 -41.81 14.79
N ASN A 73 22.00 -41.48 15.07
CA ASN A 73 22.41 -40.13 15.40
C ASN A 73 22.26 -39.17 14.20
N ASP A 74 22.53 -39.64 12.99
CA ASP A 74 22.35 -38.87 11.75
C ASP A 74 20.85 -38.57 11.51
N ASN A 75 19.95 -39.54 11.75
CA ASN A 75 18.51 -39.33 11.68
C ASN A 75 18.02 -38.29 12.71
N ILE A 76 18.50 -38.39 13.95
CA ILE A 76 18.19 -37.42 15.02
C ILE A 76 18.66 -36.02 14.64
N LYS A 77 19.91 -35.90 14.18
CA LYS A 77 20.50 -34.62 13.76
C LYS A 77 19.76 -34.02 12.56
N HIS A 78 19.38 -34.85 11.59
CA HIS A 78 18.58 -34.42 10.45
C HIS A 78 17.23 -33.84 10.91
N SER A 79 16.51 -34.55 11.80
CA SER A 79 15.26 -34.05 12.38
C SER A 79 15.43 -32.75 13.17
N GLN A 80 16.50 -32.64 13.97
CA GLN A 80 16.83 -31.41 14.69
C GLN A 80 17.03 -30.22 13.73
N ASN A 81 17.76 -30.43 12.63
CA ASN A 81 17.97 -29.39 11.63
C ASN A 81 16.66 -28.97 10.95
N MET A 82 15.78 -29.92 10.61
CA MET A 82 14.48 -29.60 10.00
C MET A 82 13.58 -28.81 10.95
N ARG A 83 13.54 -29.17 12.23
CA ARG A 83 12.82 -28.38 13.23
C ARG A 83 13.41 -26.98 13.40
N ALA A 84 14.72 -26.84 13.44
CA ALA A 84 15.39 -25.54 13.55
C ALA A 84 15.08 -24.63 12.35
N ASN A 85 15.14 -25.18 11.13
CA ASN A 85 14.75 -24.45 9.92
C ASN A 85 13.28 -24.02 9.96
N SER A 86 12.39 -24.91 10.43
CA SER A 86 10.97 -24.61 10.57
C SER A 86 10.68 -23.51 11.60
N VAL A 87 11.44 -23.44 12.70
CA VAL A 87 11.33 -22.36 13.69
C VAL A 87 11.74 -21.03 13.06
N ARG A 88 12.91 -20.99 12.43
CA ARG A 88 13.42 -19.78 11.77
C ARG A 88 12.46 -19.27 10.69
N LEU A 89 11.94 -20.16 9.86
CA LEU A 89 11.00 -19.79 8.79
C LEU A 89 9.70 -19.19 9.33
N ARG A 90 9.23 -19.67 10.48
CA ARG A 90 8.03 -19.14 11.14
C ARG A 90 8.29 -17.76 11.72
N GLU A 91 9.43 -17.54 12.38
CA GLU A 91 9.83 -16.22 12.87
C GLU A 91 9.97 -15.19 11.73
N GLU A 92 10.62 -15.60 10.63
CA GLU A 92 10.74 -14.75 9.42
C GLU A 92 9.36 -14.42 8.82
N ALA A 93 8.45 -15.40 8.79
CA ALA A 93 7.09 -15.20 8.30
C ALA A 93 6.31 -14.23 9.20
N GLU A 94 6.35 -14.42 10.53
CA GLU A 94 5.70 -13.55 11.51
C GLU A 94 6.20 -12.11 11.39
N HIS A 95 7.52 -11.89 11.37
CA HIS A 95 8.09 -10.56 11.19
C HIS A 95 7.68 -9.92 9.85
N LEU A 96 7.64 -10.71 8.77
CA LEU A 96 7.17 -10.21 7.48
C LEU A 96 5.69 -9.79 7.55
N PHE A 97 4.84 -10.55 8.21
CA PHE A 97 3.42 -10.19 8.38
C PHE A 97 3.23 -8.91 9.18
N GLU A 98 3.95 -8.76 10.29
CA GLU A 98 3.94 -7.52 11.09
C GLU A 98 4.39 -6.32 10.25
N THR A 99 5.52 -6.45 9.55
CA THR A 99 6.04 -5.39 8.67
C THR A 99 5.04 -5.01 7.59
N LEU A 100 4.40 -5.99 6.94
CA LEU A 100 3.41 -5.75 5.89
C LEU A 100 2.15 -5.07 6.45
N SER A 101 1.70 -5.48 7.65
CA SER A 101 0.57 -4.87 8.34
C SER A 101 0.84 -3.39 8.63
N ASP A 102 2.00 -3.09 9.19
CA ASP A 102 2.43 -1.72 9.49
C ASP A 102 2.54 -0.87 8.23
N GLN A 103 3.14 -1.41 7.16
CA GLN A 103 3.23 -0.72 5.87
C GLN A 103 1.86 -0.42 5.27
N MET A 104 0.94 -1.40 5.32
CA MET A 104 -0.42 -1.23 4.80
C MET A 104 -1.19 -0.16 5.59
N TRP A 105 -1.04 -0.15 6.92
CA TRP A 105 -1.67 0.84 7.79
C TRP A 105 -1.13 2.26 7.55
N ARG A 106 0.20 2.39 7.40
CA ARG A 106 0.86 3.65 7.04
C ARG A 106 0.37 4.15 5.68
N GLN A 107 0.39 3.28 4.66
CA GLN A 107 -0.07 3.65 3.32
C GLN A 107 -1.53 4.11 3.33
N PHE A 108 -2.42 3.41 4.05
CA PHE A 108 -3.81 3.81 4.20
C PHE A 108 -3.94 5.20 4.85
N THR A 109 -3.21 5.42 5.94
CA THR A 109 -3.22 6.69 6.69
C THR A 109 -2.71 7.83 5.83
N ASP A 110 -1.53 7.69 5.23
CA ASP A 110 -0.87 8.71 4.43
C ASP A 110 -1.71 9.08 3.21
N THR A 111 -2.29 8.08 2.54
CA THR A 111 -3.16 8.28 1.38
C THR A 111 -4.42 9.05 1.76
N ASN A 112 -5.06 8.69 2.88
CA ASN A 112 -6.26 9.40 3.33
C ASN A 112 -5.95 10.83 3.80
N LEU A 113 -4.82 11.05 4.48
CA LEU A 113 -4.38 12.39 4.84
C LEU A 113 -4.13 13.24 3.59
N ALA A 114 -3.45 12.70 2.58
CA ALA A 114 -3.23 13.39 1.30
C ALA A 114 -4.55 13.71 0.59
N PHE A 115 -5.51 12.79 0.57
CA PHE A 115 -6.84 13.05 0.00
C PHE A 115 -7.58 14.15 0.75
N ASN A 116 -7.59 14.11 2.09
CA ASN A 116 -8.25 15.14 2.91
C ASN A 116 -7.62 16.52 2.69
N ALA A 117 -6.28 16.60 2.64
CA ALA A 117 -5.58 17.83 2.32
C ALA A 117 -5.99 18.35 0.95
N ARG A 118 -6.01 17.49 -0.07
CA ARG A 118 -6.38 17.88 -1.43
C ARG A 118 -7.83 18.34 -1.54
N ILE A 119 -8.76 17.68 -0.85
CA ILE A 119 -10.17 18.09 -0.79
C ILE A 119 -10.29 19.48 -0.16
N SER A 120 -9.55 19.74 0.93
CA SER A 120 -9.54 21.05 1.60
C SER A 120 -9.02 22.15 0.67
N GLU A 121 -7.87 21.92 0.01
CA GLU A 121 -7.30 22.85 -0.97
C GLU A 121 -8.28 23.19 -2.10
N VAL A 122 -8.87 22.17 -2.72
CA VAL A 122 -9.81 22.35 -3.84
C VAL A 122 -11.06 23.11 -3.38
N THR A 123 -11.55 22.82 -2.17
CA THR A 123 -12.69 23.51 -1.58
C THR A 123 -12.39 24.98 -1.32
N ASP A 124 -11.22 25.29 -0.76
CA ASP A 124 -10.78 26.67 -0.53
C ASP A 124 -10.63 27.46 -1.84
N VAL A 125 -9.99 26.87 -2.85
CA VAL A 125 -9.85 27.49 -4.18
C VAL A 125 -11.23 27.74 -4.81
N LYS A 126 -12.13 26.76 -4.74
CA LYS A 126 -13.51 26.92 -5.24
C LYS A 126 -14.22 28.08 -4.54
N ASN A 127 -14.15 28.16 -3.21
CA ASN A 127 -14.81 29.22 -2.45
C ASN A 127 -14.25 30.59 -2.84
N LYS A 128 -12.92 30.72 -2.97
CA LYS A 128 -12.26 31.95 -3.44
C LYS A 128 -12.73 32.35 -4.82
N LEU A 129 -12.83 31.41 -5.76
CA LEU A 129 -13.34 31.67 -7.11
C LEU A 129 -14.81 32.12 -7.10
N GLN A 130 -15.65 31.52 -6.26
CA GLN A 130 -17.04 31.96 -6.10
C GLN A 130 -17.15 33.39 -5.56
N THR A 131 -16.31 33.76 -4.58
CA THR A 131 -16.23 35.13 -4.08
C THR A 131 -15.77 36.11 -5.17
N GLN A 132 -14.75 35.78 -5.94
CA GLN A 132 -14.28 36.64 -7.04
C GLN A 132 -15.34 36.79 -8.12
N LEU A 133 -16.04 35.70 -8.49
CA LEU A 133 -17.14 35.75 -9.45
C LEU A 133 -18.23 36.73 -9.00
N ALA A 134 -18.67 36.65 -7.74
CA ALA A 134 -19.66 37.57 -7.20
C ALA A 134 -19.20 39.03 -7.27
N LYS A 135 -17.94 39.30 -6.94
CA LYS A 135 -17.34 40.63 -7.01
C LYS A 135 -17.30 41.16 -8.45
N THR A 136 -16.83 40.35 -9.41
CA THR A 136 -16.78 40.74 -10.82
C THR A 136 -18.17 41.03 -11.38
N LEU A 137 -19.18 40.23 -11.02
CA LEU A 137 -20.57 40.51 -11.42
C LEU A 137 -21.08 41.84 -10.84
N GLN A 138 -20.72 42.17 -9.60
CA GLN A 138 -21.07 43.46 -9.00
C GLN A 138 -20.36 44.63 -9.70
N GLU A 139 -19.08 44.48 -10.05
CA GLU A 139 -18.31 45.49 -10.79
C GLU A 139 -18.90 45.73 -12.20
N ILE A 140 -19.31 44.66 -12.90
CA ILE A 140 -20.01 44.75 -14.18
C ILE A 140 -21.30 45.56 -14.03
N PHE A 141 -22.14 45.21 -13.06
CA PHE A 141 -23.39 45.93 -12.81
C PHE A 141 -23.17 47.43 -12.49
N GLN A 142 -22.13 47.75 -11.72
CA GLN A 142 -21.78 49.15 -11.42
C GLN A 142 -21.31 49.90 -12.67
N ALA A 143 -20.53 49.25 -13.53
CA ALA A 143 -20.08 49.82 -14.80
C ALA A 143 -21.26 50.08 -15.75
N GLU A 144 -22.19 49.12 -15.89
CA GLU A 144 -23.41 49.26 -16.69
C GLU A 144 -24.28 50.43 -16.21
N ASN A 145 -24.49 50.57 -14.90
CA ASN A 145 -25.20 51.72 -14.33
C ASN A 145 -24.49 53.04 -14.61
N THR A 146 -23.16 53.06 -14.51
CA THR A 146 -22.36 54.25 -14.79
C THR A 146 -22.50 54.68 -16.25
N ILE A 147 -22.44 53.73 -17.19
CA ILE A 147 -22.67 53.98 -18.62
C ILE A 147 -24.05 54.60 -18.84
N MET A 148 -25.11 53.99 -18.30
CA MET A 148 -26.48 54.50 -18.42
C MET A 148 -26.61 55.94 -17.86
N LEU A 149 -25.99 56.23 -16.71
CA LEU A 149 -26.02 57.56 -16.12
C LEU A 149 -25.27 58.59 -16.99
N LEU A 150 -24.14 58.20 -17.56
CA LEU A 150 -23.37 59.05 -18.48
C LEU A 150 -24.16 59.34 -19.76
N GLU A 151 -24.78 58.34 -20.38
CA GLU A 151 -25.64 58.51 -21.55
C GLU A 151 -26.79 59.48 -21.27
N ARG A 152 -27.49 59.31 -20.14
CA ARG A 152 -28.57 60.22 -19.73
C ARG A 152 -28.05 61.65 -19.47
N SER A 153 -26.87 61.78 -18.87
CA SER A 153 -26.21 63.05 -18.60
C SER A 153 -25.81 63.80 -19.87
N ILE A 154 -25.37 63.06 -20.91
CA ILE A 154 -25.07 63.59 -22.24
C ILE A 154 -26.35 64.12 -22.88
N ILE A 155 -27.41 63.30 -22.95
CA ILE A 155 -28.70 63.68 -23.53
C ILE A 155 -29.28 64.93 -22.83
N ALA A 156 -29.24 64.97 -21.49
CA ALA A 156 -29.72 66.12 -20.72
C ALA A 156 -28.96 67.42 -21.02
N LYS A 157 -27.67 67.34 -21.37
CA LYS A 157 -26.83 68.50 -21.73
C LYS A 157 -26.97 68.94 -23.18
N GLU A 158 -27.50 68.09 -24.08
CA GLU A 158 -27.69 68.46 -25.49
C GLU A 158 -28.61 69.68 -25.66
N GLY A 159 -29.73 69.73 -24.93
CA GLY A 159 -30.70 70.83 -25.03
C GLY A 159 -30.07 72.20 -24.68
N PRO A 160 -29.50 72.36 -23.47
CA PRO A 160 -28.78 73.58 -23.09
C PRO A 160 -27.66 73.95 -24.06
N LEU A 161 -26.90 72.95 -24.57
CA LEU A 161 -25.85 73.19 -25.56
C LEU A 161 -26.41 73.72 -26.89
N LYS A 162 -27.48 73.11 -27.41
CA LYS A 162 -28.19 73.57 -28.61
C LYS A 162 -28.71 75.00 -28.44
N VAL A 163 -29.26 75.35 -27.27
CA VAL A 163 -29.70 76.72 -26.95
C VAL A 163 -28.52 77.69 -26.94
N ALA A 164 -27.40 77.33 -26.29
CA ALA A 164 -26.20 78.17 -26.27
C ALA A 164 -25.65 78.41 -27.69
N GLN A 165 -25.54 77.35 -28.50
CA GLN A 165 -25.09 77.42 -29.89
C GLN A 165 -26.04 78.26 -30.76
N THR A 166 -27.35 78.06 -30.64
CA THR A 166 -28.34 78.83 -31.42
C THR A 166 -28.30 80.32 -31.04
N ARG A 167 -28.18 80.64 -29.75
CA ARG A 167 -28.03 82.03 -29.29
C ARG A 167 -26.76 82.67 -29.82
N LEU A 168 -25.65 81.92 -29.86
CA LEU A 168 -24.40 82.40 -30.43
C LEU A 168 -24.54 82.70 -31.92
N GLU A 169 -25.16 81.80 -32.68
CA GLU A 169 -25.45 81.98 -34.11
C GLU A 169 -26.35 83.20 -34.37
N CYS A 170 -27.45 83.38 -33.63
CA CYS A 170 -28.32 84.55 -33.84
C CYS A 170 -27.56 85.87 -33.60
N ARG A 171 -26.59 85.89 -32.68
CA ARG A 171 -25.75 87.06 -32.41
C ARG A 171 -24.76 87.36 -33.55
N THR A 172 -24.38 86.39 -34.38
CA THR A 172 -23.54 86.65 -35.55
C THR A 172 -24.28 87.40 -36.67
N ARG A 173 -25.59 87.63 -36.52
CA ARG A 173 -26.44 88.36 -37.47
C ARG A 173 -26.73 89.81 -37.07
N ARG A 174 -26.13 90.31 -35.98
CA ARG A 174 -26.27 91.72 -35.56
C ARG A 174 -25.75 92.64 -36.68
N PRO A 175 -26.43 93.76 -37.01
CA PRO A 175 -26.03 94.61 -38.13
C PRO A 175 -24.92 95.62 -37.76
N ASN A 176 -24.03 95.91 -38.71
CA ASN A 176 -23.03 96.98 -38.65
C ASN A 176 -22.18 96.95 -37.36
N MET A 177 -22.10 98.08 -36.66
CA MET A 177 -21.31 98.26 -35.43
C MET A 177 -21.82 97.39 -34.26
N GLU A 178 -23.09 96.94 -34.30
CA GLU A 178 -23.65 96.05 -33.28
C GLU A 178 -23.15 94.60 -33.42
N LEU A 179 -22.45 94.23 -34.50
CA LEU A 179 -21.73 92.94 -34.62
C LEU A 179 -20.47 92.93 -33.75
N CYS A 180 -20.67 93.15 -32.46
CA CYS A 180 -19.65 93.17 -31.45
C CYS A 180 -19.37 91.75 -30.95
N ARG A 181 -18.07 91.42 -30.85
CA ARG A 181 -17.59 90.17 -30.25
C ARG A 181 -17.53 90.33 -28.74
N ASP A 182 -18.67 90.10 -28.09
CA ASP A 182 -18.85 90.23 -26.65
C ASP A 182 -18.44 88.96 -25.87
N ILE A 183 -18.43 89.05 -24.54
CA ILE A 183 -18.06 87.95 -23.62
C ILE A 183 -18.69 86.59 -24.00
N PRO A 184 -19.98 86.52 -24.40
CA PRO A 184 -20.58 85.25 -24.83
C PRO A 184 -19.98 84.58 -26.08
N GLN A 185 -19.07 85.23 -26.83
CA GLN A 185 -18.38 84.66 -28.00
C GLN A 185 -16.95 84.17 -27.71
N PHE A 186 -16.52 84.22 -26.45
CA PHE A 186 -15.25 83.69 -25.96
C PHE A 186 -15.52 82.54 -24.97
#